data_AF-A0A9W3JDX2-F1
#
_entry.id   AF-A0A9W3JDX2-F1
#
_cell.length_a   1.000
_cell.length_b   1.000
_cell.length_c   1.000
_cell.angle_alpha   90.00
_cell.angle_beta   90.00
_cell.angle_gamma   90.00
#
_symmetry.space_group_name_H-M   'P 1'
#
loop_
_entity.id
_entity.type
_entity.pdbx_description
1 polymer ?
#
loop_
_entity_poly.entity_id
_entity_poly.type
_entity_poly.pdbx_seq_one_letter_code
_entity_poly.pdbx_strand_id
1 'polypeptide(L)'
;MIQTKQIGLQEALSAAIKRATDEKILVSFVKQIDWMDPLLFYAAGKRIAFENRCYFADPAQHVIFAGIGSVFTIATASHKRFQTARDEWDKVKEKAFVQREKYEFGTGPLLFGGFSFDQEKEKTDLWKEFDDTTFSLPAFLLTVKNEKAWLTMNTFVSATDCAETLSNEMISLEEKIFWESKCALEGSKLTVTSKVEVDPKGWMEAIEKVQDEMKLGNVQKVVLARELKVEMDHHIDSALVLEALRIGQPDCYVFSFDYKGACFLGATPERLIRKEDEKFTSMCLAGSTGHGQSIEESKRNSNALLHDEKNLAEHGYVVNMIRSVLNEHCESVNIPESPGLLTTKNLIHLYTPVEAKGDASLLTMVEELHPTPALGGTPRLEAMKLIRDVELLDRGLYGAPIGWIDDEGNGEFAVALRCGLLNGEKASLFAGCGIVIDSVPQLEYEETSLKFRPMLGALEELMK
;
A
#
# COMPACT_ATOMS: atom_id res chain seq x y z
N MET A 1 23.47 -28.20 -25.11
CA MET A 1 22.96 -27.50 -23.93
C MET A 1 23.95 -26.38 -23.65
N ILE A 2 23.68 -25.18 -24.18
CA ILE A 2 24.58 -24.03 -24.00
C ILE A 2 24.31 -23.51 -22.60
N GLN A 3 25.24 -23.76 -21.66
CA GLN A 3 25.25 -23.07 -20.38
C GLN A 3 25.53 -21.60 -20.67
N THR A 4 24.49 -20.77 -20.64
CA THR A 4 24.62 -19.32 -20.69
C THR A 4 25.39 -18.90 -19.44
N LYS A 5 26.65 -18.49 -19.62
CA LYS A 5 27.52 -18.03 -18.54
C LYS A 5 26.87 -16.82 -17.89
N GLN A 6 26.59 -16.88 -16.59
CA GLN A 6 26.01 -15.76 -15.85
C GLN A 6 26.97 -14.56 -15.93
N ILE A 7 26.48 -13.45 -16.46
CA ILE A 7 27.25 -12.21 -16.59
C ILE A 7 27.38 -11.60 -15.19
N GLY A 8 28.59 -11.23 -14.78
CA GLY A 8 28.84 -10.59 -13.49
C GLY A 8 28.34 -9.14 -13.44
N LEU A 9 28.15 -8.57 -12.24
CA LEU A 9 27.68 -7.18 -12.08
C LEU A 9 28.51 -6.16 -12.88
N GLN A 10 29.84 -6.25 -12.80
CA GLN A 10 30.75 -5.36 -13.54
C GLN A 10 30.60 -5.50 -15.07
N GLU A 11 30.38 -6.72 -15.57
CA GLU A 11 30.17 -6.98 -16.99
C GLU A 11 28.81 -6.42 -17.45
N ALA A 12 27.76 -6.56 -16.64
CA ALA A 12 26.44 -5.97 -16.89
C ALA A 12 26.52 -4.43 -16.95
N LEU A 13 27.20 -3.81 -15.98
CA LEU A 13 27.46 -2.36 -15.98
C LEU A 13 28.25 -1.94 -17.21
N SER A 14 29.30 -2.69 -17.57
CA SER A 14 30.12 -2.39 -18.76
C SER A 14 29.31 -2.47 -20.06
N ALA A 15 28.39 -3.43 -20.17
CA ALA A 15 27.51 -3.55 -21.32
C ALA A 15 26.51 -2.38 -21.39
N ALA A 16 25.93 -2.00 -20.25
CA ALA A 16 24.98 -0.89 -20.17
C ALA A 16 25.63 0.47 -20.46
N ILE A 17 26.83 0.73 -19.93
CA ILE A 17 27.60 1.97 -20.19
C ILE A 17 27.90 2.13 -21.69
N LYS A 18 28.23 1.03 -22.39
CA LYS A 18 28.44 1.06 -23.84
C LYS A 18 27.16 1.35 -24.64
N ARG A 19 25.99 1.02 -24.10
CA ARG A 19 24.67 1.33 -24.69
C ARG A 19 24.22 2.74 -24.35
N ALA A 20 24.68 3.31 -23.24
CA ALA A 20 24.35 4.67 -22.85
C ALA A 20 24.88 5.65 -23.91
N THR A 21 23.98 6.45 -24.47
CA THR A 21 24.33 7.55 -25.38
C THR A 21 24.29 8.87 -24.60
N ASP A 22 23.32 9.75 -24.91
CA ASP A 22 23.16 11.06 -24.29
C ASP A 22 22.31 11.00 -23.00
N GLU A 23 21.55 9.93 -22.81
CA GLU A 23 20.69 9.71 -21.65
C GLU A 23 21.22 8.61 -20.73
N LYS A 24 20.93 8.75 -19.43
CA LYS A 24 21.23 7.71 -18.46
C LYS A 24 20.32 6.50 -18.65
N ILE A 25 20.86 5.31 -18.48
CA ILE A 25 20.15 4.04 -18.57
C ILE A 25 20.07 3.39 -17.20
N LEU A 26 18.89 2.89 -16.83
CA LEU A 26 18.73 2.06 -15.64
C LEU A 26 19.41 0.70 -15.86
N VAL A 27 20.28 0.31 -14.94
CA VAL A 27 20.81 -1.05 -14.81
C VAL A 27 20.15 -1.70 -13.61
N SER A 28 19.60 -2.88 -13.81
CA SER A 28 19.05 -3.70 -12.73
C SER A 28 19.68 -5.08 -12.76
N PHE A 29 20.38 -5.42 -11.70
CA PHE A 29 21.07 -6.69 -11.55
C PHE A 29 20.38 -7.54 -10.50
N VAL A 30 19.90 -8.71 -10.88
CA VAL A 30 19.19 -9.65 -10.00
C VAL A 30 20.08 -10.86 -9.73
N LYS A 31 20.25 -11.19 -8.46
CA LYS A 31 20.86 -12.45 -8.04
C LYS A 31 20.03 -13.13 -6.95
N GLN A 32 20.00 -14.45 -6.97
CA GLN A 32 19.51 -15.22 -5.84
C GLN A 32 20.53 -15.17 -4.71
N ILE A 33 20.07 -15.05 -3.47
CA ILE A 33 20.89 -15.00 -2.27
C ILE A 33 20.38 -16.01 -1.23
N ASP A 34 21.15 -16.20 -0.16
CA ASP A 34 20.65 -16.90 1.02
C ASP A 34 19.50 -16.12 1.66
N TRP A 35 18.58 -16.84 2.30
CA TRP A 35 17.43 -16.23 2.95
C TRP A 35 17.86 -15.21 4.01
N MET A 36 17.13 -14.10 4.08
CA MET A 36 17.33 -13.00 5.02
C MET A 36 15.98 -12.46 5.46
N ASP A 37 15.85 -12.05 6.72
CA ASP A 37 14.60 -11.45 7.21
C ASP A 37 14.38 -10.09 6.53
N PRO A 38 13.27 -9.92 5.77
CA PRO A 38 12.99 -8.66 5.09
C PRO A 38 12.85 -7.46 6.02
N LEU A 39 12.42 -7.66 7.26
CA LEU A 39 12.31 -6.57 8.22
C LEU A 39 13.67 -6.11 8.75
N LEU A 40 14.60 -7.03 8.97
CA LEU A 40 15.97 -6.66 9.35
C LEU A 40 16.71 -5.98 8.19
N PHE A 41 16.46 -6.43 6.96
CA PHE A 41 16.92 -5.74 5.75
C PHE A 41 16.38 -4.30 5.69
N TYR A 42 15.06 -4.13 5.86
CA TYR A 42 14.45 -2.80 5.93
C TYR A 42 15.05 -1.92 7.05
N ALA A 43 15.32 -2.48 8.22
CA ALA A 43 15.94 -1.76 9.34
C ALA A 43 17.39 -1.36 9.05
N ALA A 44 18.15 -2.20 8.36
CA ALA A 44 19.54 -1.92 7.97
C ALA A 44 19.66 -0.62 7.16
N GLY A 45 18.67 -0.32 6.31
CA GLY A 45 18.64 0.92 5.52
C GLY A 45 18.78 2.19 6.36
N LYS A 46 18.10 2.27 7.51
CA LYS A 46 18.19 3.43 8.42
C LYS A 46 19.54 3.51 9.11
N ARG A 47 20.12 2.36 9.50
CA ARG A 47 21.44 2.28 10.18
C ARG A 47 22.59 2.80 9.30
N ILE A 48 22.44 2.66 7.98
CA ILE A 48 23.39 3.17 6.99
C ILE A 48 22.94 4.49 6.35
N ALA A 49 22.01 5.20 7.00
CA ALA A 49 21.55 6.55 6.64
C ALA A 49 20.82 6.69 5.29
N PHE A 50 20.12 5.65 4.83
CA PHE A 50 19.13 5.82 3.75
C PHE A 50 17.81 6.37 4.31
N GLU A 51 17.34 7.45 3.69
CA GLU A 51 16.07 8.11 4.04
C GLU A 51 14.85 7.44 3.39
N ASN A 52 15.05 6.80 2.23
CA ASN A 52 13.97 6.16 1.49
C ASN A 52 14.01 4.65 1.69
N ARG A 53 12.91 4.08 2.17
CA ARG A 53 12.77 2.63 2.38
C ARG A 53 11.33 2.22 2.11
N CYS A 54 11.16 0.99 1.67
CA CYS A 54 9.81 0.44 1.51
C CYS A 54 9.72 -0.99 2.03
N TYR A 55 8.53 -1.36 2.46
CA TYR A 55 8.18 -2.71 2.88
C TYR A 55 6.80 -3.07 2.35
N PHE A 56 6.63 -4.29 1.87
CA PHE A 56 5.32 -4.82 1.48
C PHE A 56 5.29 -6.33 1.68
N ALA A 57 4.31 -6.84 2.40
CA ALA A 57 4.04 -8.26 2.54
C ALA A 57 2.57 -8.52 2.23
N ASP A 58 2.27 -9.57 1.47
CA ASP A 58 0.89 -10.04 1.30
C ASP A 58 0.41 -10.81 2.55
N PRO A 59 -0.91 -10.96 2.78
CA PRO A 59 -1.44 -11.62 3.98
C PRO A 59 -0.91 -13.03 4.21
N ALA A 60 -0.67 -13.78 3.13
CA ALA A 60 -0.16 -15.14 3.21
C ALA A 60 1.37 -15.20 3.32
N GLN A 61 2.05 -14.05 3.28
CA GLN A 61 3.51 -13.94 3.27
C GLN A 61 4.16 -14.79 2.16
N HIS A 62 3.45 -15.00 1.06
CA HIS A 62 3.98 -15.66 -0.13
C HIS A 62 4.99 -14.78 -0.83
N VAL A 63 4.82 -13.46 -0.76
CA VAL A 63 5.72 -12.47 -1.35
C VAL A 63 5.94 -11.33 -0.36
N ILE A 64 7.21 -11.07 -0.05
CA ILE A 64 7.64 -9.96 0.79
C ILE A 64 8.72 -9.17 0.05
N PHE A 65 8.56 -7.85 0.05
CA PHE A 65 9.51 -6.89 -0.47
C PHE A 65 10.05 -6.01 0.65
N ALA A 66 11.36 -5.77 0.62
CA ALA A 66 12.01 -4.74 1.42
C ALA A 66 13.00 -3.97 0.54
N GLY A 67 12.78 -2.67 0.38
CA GLY A 67 13.60 -1.78 -0.44
C GLY A 67 14.38 -0.77 0.40
N ILE A 68 15.60 -0.46 -0.02
CA ILE A 68 16.50 0.53 0.59
C ILE A 68 17.01 1.49 -0.49
N GLY A 69 16.98 2.79 -0.18
CA GLY A 69 17.40 3.86 -1.08
C GLY A 69 16.41 4.10 -2.21
N SER A 70 16.68 5.10 -3.05
CA SER A 70 15.92 5.35 -4.28
C SER A 70 16.89 5.75 -5.38
N VAL A 71 16.80 5.14 -6.56
CA VAL A 71 17.55 5.56 -7.76
C VAL A 71 16.69 6.28 -8.78
N PHE A 72 15.37 6.18 -8.63
CA PHE A 72 14.39 6.89 -9.46
C PHE A 72 13.12 7.10 -8.66
N THR A 73 12.51 8.26 -8.83
CA THR A 73 11.29 8.64 -8.13
C THR A 73 10.34 9.31 -9.11
N ILE A 74 9.07 8.90 -9.09
CA ILE A 74 7.97 9.64 -9.72
C ILE A 74 7.29 10.40 -8.59
N ALA A 75 7.38 11.72 -8.59
CA ALA A 75 6.75 12.60 -7.61
C ALA A 75 6.12 13.78 -8.35
N THR A 76 4.81 13.73 -8.58
CA THR A 76 4.13 14.70 -9.45
C THR A 76 2.72 15.02 -8.95
N ALA A 77 2.30 16.27 -9.12
CA ALA A 77 0.91 16.70 -9.05
C ALA A 77 0.41 16.96 -10.49
N SER A 78 -0.38 16.04 -11.05
CA SER A 78 -0.89 16.10 -12.42
C SER A 78 -2.34 15.64 -12.45
N HIS A 79 -3.21 16.33 -13.18
CA HIS A 79 -4.59 15.87 -13.37
C HIS A 79 -4.69 14.52 -14.10
N LYS A 80 -3.63 14.12 -14.82
CA LYS A 80 -3.49 12.82 -15.50
C LYS A 80 -2.48 11.94 -14.78
N ARG A 81 -2.50 11.94 -13.45
CA ARG A 81 -1.48 11.32 -12.60
C ARG A 81 -1.21 9.84 -12.88
N PHE A 82 -2.24 9.03 -13.11
CA PHE A 82 -2.08 7.60 -13.41
C PHE A 82 -1.41 7.36 -14.76
N GLN A 83 -1.85 8.06 -15.81
CA GLN A 83 -1.22 8.02 -17.12
C GLN A 83 0.21 8.55 -17.07
N THR A 84 0.46 9.64 -16.35
CA THR A 84 1.80 10.23 -16.19
C THR A 84 2.75 9.23 -15.53
N ALA A 85 2.31 8.56 -14.45
CA ALA A 85 3.10 7.52 -13.80
C ALA A 85 3.44 6.35 -14.75
N ARG A 86 2.46 5.93 -15.57
CA ARG A 86 2.64 4.89 -16.58
C ARG A 86 3.67 5.30 -17.63
N ASP A 87 3.52 6.49 -18.21
CA ASP A 87 4.39 7.00 -19.27
C ASP A 87 5.83 7.16 -18.77
N GLU A 88 6.02 7.70 -17.56
CA GLU A 88 7.35 7.83 -16.95
C GLU A 88 7.97 6.46 -16.66
N TRP A 89 7.18 5.49 -16.19
CA TRP A 89 7.69 4.14 -15.96
C TRP A 89 8.05 3.41 -17.26
N ASP A 90 7.21 3.52 -18.29
CA ASP A 90 7.45 2.90 -19.60
C ASP A 90 8.72 3.44 -20.27
N LYS A 91 8.97 4.76 -20.18
CA LYS A 91 10.23 5.37 -20.66
C LYS A 91 11.47 4.78 -19.98
N VAL A 92 11.41 4.55 -18.67
CA VAL A 92 12.52 3.95 -17.91
C VAL A 92 12.74 2.50 -18.34
N LYS A 93 11.66 1.70 -18.41
CA LYS A 93 11.72 0.28 -18.78
C LYS A 93 12.24 0.04 -20.20
N GLU A 94 11.80 0.85 -21.17
CA GLU A 94 12.18 0.68 -22.58
C GLU A 94 13.70 0.72 -22.79
N LYS A 95 14.39 1.56 -22.01
CA LYS A 95 15.84 1.74 -22.09
C LYS A 95 16.62 0.86 -21.12
N ALA A 96 15.97 0.31 -20.09
CA ALA A 96 16.61 -0.43 -19.02
C ALA A 96 17.45 -1.61 -19.52
N PHE A 97 18.54 -1.88 -18.79
CA PHE A 97 19.36 -3.07 -18.91
C PHE A 97 19.10 -3.95 -17.68
N VAL A 98 18.25 -4.97 -17.85
CA VAL A 98 17.89 -5.91 -16.78
C VAL A 98 18.66 -7.20 -16.95
N GLN A 99 19.56 -7.48 -16.00
CA GLN A 99 20.34 -8.71 -15.93
C GLN A 99 19.76 -9.62 -14.86
N ARG A 100 19.06 -10.68 -15.29
CA ARG A 100 18.52 -11.75 -14.44
C ARG A 100 18.64 -13.10 -15.15
N GLU A 101 18.76 -14.19 -14.40
CA GLU A 101 18.82 -15.54 -14.99
C GLU A 101 17.45 -15.97 -15.53
N LYS A 102 16.43 -15.84 -14.69
CA LYS A 102 15.03 -16.11 -15.01
C LYS A 102 14.18 -15.09 -14.27
N TYR A 103 13.10 -14.63 -14.91
CA TYR A 103 12.10 -13.84 -14.23
C TYR A 103 11.40 -14.66 -13.13
N GLU A 104 11.36 -14.09 -11.94
CA GLU A 104 10.49 -14.48 -10.85
C GLU A 104 9.66 -13.26 -10.45
N PHE A 105 8.36 -13.45 -10.20
CA PHE A 105 7.42 -12.39 -9.86
C PHE A 105 7.98 -11.41 -8.81
N GLY A 106 8.06 -10.13 -9.16
CA GLY A 106 8.58 -9.07 -8.30
C GLY A 106 10.12 -8.96 -8.23
N THR A 107 10.87 -9.70 -9.05
CA THR A 107 12.33 -9.56 -9.16
C THR A 107 12.75 -8.68 -10.34
N GLY A 108 13.74 -7.81 -10.14
CA GLY A 108 14.13 -6.79 -11.11
C GLY A 108 13.65 -5.39 -10.71
N PRO A 109 13.65 -4.43 -11.65
CA PRO A 109 13.15 -3.09 -11.40
C PRO A 109 11.69 -3.12 -10.94
N LEU A 110 11.41 -2.49 -9.80
CA LEU A 110 10.07 -2.45 -9.22
C LEU A 110 9.85 -1.08 -8.59
N LEU A 111 8.79 -0.40 -9.01
CA LEU A 111 8.30 0.81 -8.36
C LEU A 111 7.44 0.43 -7.19
N PHE A 112 7.70 1.02 -6.02
CA PHE A 112 6.84 0.95 -4.86
C PHE A 112 6.31 2.35 -4.51
N GLY A 113 5.04 2.44 -4.16
CA GLY A 113 4.41 3.71 -3.82
C GLY A 113 2.92 3.71 -4.09
N GLY A 114 2.37 4.89 -4.36
CA GLY A 114 0.93 5.04 -4.50
C GLY A 114 0.48 6.40 -4.99
N PHE A 115 -0.83 6.59 -4.89
CA PHE A 115 -1.53 7.80 -5.31
C PHE A 115 -2.26 8.41 -4.11
N SER A 116 -2.44 9.73 -4.07
CA SER A 116 -3.30 10.37 -3.08
C SER A 116 -4.77 9.97 -3.28
N PHE A 117 -5.58 10.08 -2.23
CA PHE A 117 -6.99 9.73 -2.25
C PHE A 117 -7.77 10.63 -3.21
N ASP A 118 -7.59 11.95 -3.10
CA ASP A 118 -8.28 12.97 -3.87
C ASP A 118 -7.32 14.10 -4.26
N GLN A 119 -7.05 14.21 -5.57
CA GLN A 119 -6.18 15.26 -6.12
C GLN A 119 -6.83 16.65 -6.13
N GLU A 120 -8.15 16.74 -5.90
CA GLU A 120 -8.87 18.02 -5.86
C GLU A 120 -8.90 18.64 -4.45
N LYS A 121 -8.57 17.85 -3.41
CA LYS A 121 -8.49 18.36 -2.03
C LYS A 121 -7.21 19.16 -1.86
N GLU A 122 -7.30 20.31 -1.19
CA GLU A 122 -6.13 21.12 -0.86
C GLU A 122 -5.18 20.34 0.05
N LYS A 123 -3.92 20.21 -0.38
CA LYS A 123 -2.88 19.48 0.35
C LYS A 123 -2.47 20.26 1.60
N THR A 124 -2.51 19.59 2.74
CA THR A 124 -2.08 20.11 4.04
C THR A 124 -0.60 19.80 4.33
N ASP A 125 -0.03 20.49 5.31
CA ASP A 125 1.36 20.24 5.77
C ASP A 125 1.59 18.81 6.26
N LEU A 126 0.53 18.08 6.63
CA LEU A 126 0.59 16.68 7.04
C LEU A 126 1.20 15.82 5.93
N TRP A 127 0.86 16.09 4.68
CA TRP A 127 1.27 15.31 3.51
C TRP A 127 2.33 16.02 2.65
N LYS A 128 3.01 17.04 3.18
CA LYS A 128 3.99 17.85 2.41
C LYS A 128 5.05 17.04 1.68
N GLU A 129 5.46 15.90 2.23
CA GLU A 129 6.49 15.04 1.63
C GLU A 129 5.95 14.19 0.49
N PHE A 130 4.64 13.93 0.45
CA PHE A 130 4.00 13.10 -0.57
C PHE A 130 3.28 13.97 -1.60
N ASP A 131 3.47 13.66 -2.88
CA ASP A 131 2.71 14.24 -3.98
C ASP A 131 1.54 13.33 -4.36
N ASP A 132 0.61 13.83 -5.20
CA ASP A 132 -0.57 13.08 -5.64
C ASP A 132 -0.23 11.76 -6.34
N THR A 133 1.00 11.64 -6.81
CA THR A 133 1.66 10.40 -7.22
C THR A 133 3.03 10.39 -6.62
N THR A 134 3.34 9.36 -5.84
CA THR A 134 4.66 9.16 -5.27
C THR A 134 5.05 7.69 -5.42
N PHE A 135 6.02 7.40 -6.29
CA PHE A 135 6.65 6.08 -6.45
C PHE A 135 8.16 6.20 -6.34
N SER A 136 8.81 5.18 -5.79
CA SER A 136 10.25 5.06 -5.71
C SER A 136 10.71 3.70 -6.24
N LEU A 137 11.79 3.71 -7.03
CA LEU A 137 12.55 2.53 -7.42
C LEU A 137 13.70 2.34 -6.44
N PRO A 138 13.68 1.30 -5.57
CA PRO A 138 14.73 1.10 -4.58
C PRO A 138 16.10 0.87 -5.20
N ALA A 139 17.15 1.37 -4.56
CA ALA A 139 18.53 1.07 -4.97
C ALA A 139 18.87 -0.41 -4.72
N PHE A 140 18.40 -0.94 -3.60
CA PHE A 140 18.47 -2.35 -3.25
C PHE A 140 17.07 -2.85 -2.90
N LEU A 141 16.65 -3.95 -3.50
CA LEU A 141 15.36 -4.59 -3.24
C LEU A 141 15.59 -6.06 -2.89
N LEU A 142 15.26 -6.43 -1.66
CA LEU A 142 15.12 -7.81 -1.24
C LEU A 142 13.72 -8.28 -1.58
N THR A 143 13.62 -9.36 -2.36
CA THR A 143 12.38 -10.08 -2.65
C THR A 143 12.47 -11.45 -2.02
N VAL A 144 11.53 -11.77 -1.12
CA VAL A 144 11.36 -13.13 -0.58
C VAL A 144 10.07 -13.70 -1.13
N LYS A 145 10.18 -14.83 -1.84
CA LYS A 145 9.03 -15.54 -2.41
C LYS A 145 9.20 -17.04 -2.21
N ASN A 146 8.19 -17.69 -1.62
CA ASN A 146 8.20 -19.13 -1.35
C ASN A 146 9.52 -19.62 -0.71
N GLU A 147 9.94 -18.94 0.38
CA GLU A 147 11.18 -19.21 1.14
C GLU A 147 12.51 -18.99 0.41
N LYS A 148 12.48 -18.53 -0.84
CA LYS A 148 13.67 -18.12 -1.60
C LYS A 148 13.83 -16.61 -1.56
N ALA A 149 15.08 -16.15 -1.61
CA ALA A 149 15.42 -14.74 -1.57
C ALA A 149 16.22 -14.31 -2.80
N TRP A 150 15.89 -13.12 -3.32
CA TRP A 150 16.61 -12.46 -4.39
C TRP A 150 16.96 -11.04 -3.98
N LEU A 151 18.18 -10.62 -4.33
CA LEU A 151 18.60 -9.23 -4.25
C LEU A 151 18.56 -8.63 -5.66
N THR A 152 17.82 -7.54 -5.82
CA THR A 152 17.93 -6.67 -6.98
C THR A 152 18.72 -5.43 -6.61
N MET A 153 19.70 -5.08 -7.44
CA MET A 153 20.53 -3.88 -7.29
C MET A 153 20.30 -2.97 -8.50
N ASN A 154 19.80 -1.76 -8.27
CA ASN A 154 19.44 -0.80 -9.30
C ASN A 154 20.41 0.39 -9.27
N THR A 155 20.80 0.88 -10.44
CA THR A 155 21.56 2.14 -10.58
C THR A 155 21.37 2.74 -11.97
N PHE A 156 21.55 4.05 -12.13
CA PHE A 156 21.60 4.69 -13.44
C PHE A 156 23.04 4.88 -13.90
N VAL A 157 23.33 4.50 -15.14
CA VAL A 157 24.65 4.66 -15.76
C VAL A 157 24.59 5.55 -17.01
N SER A 158 25.69 6.22 -17.28
CA SER A 158 25.95 7.10 -18.43
C SER A 158 27.18 6.64 -19.20
N ALA A 159 27.39 7.17 -20.40
CA ALA A 159 28.54 6.83 -21.24
C ALA A 159 29.91 7.16 -20.61
N THR A 160 29.93 8.05 -19.61
CA THR A 160 31.16 8.51 -18.92
C THR A 160 31.49 7.74 -17.66
N ASP A 161 30.63 6.81 -17.23
CA ASP A 161 30.83 6.09 -15.98
C ASP A 161 31.88 4.97 -16.09
N CYS A 162 32.49 4.65 -14.95
CA CYS A 162 33.44 3.54 -14.84
C CYS A 162 32.74 2.31 -14.21
N ALA A 163 32.61 1.24 -14.99
CA ALA A 163 31.95 0.00 -14.54
C ALA A 163 32.61 -0.60 -13.28
N GLU A 164 33.94 -0.55 -13.20
CA GLU A 164 34.69 -1.08 -12.06
C GLU A 164 34.39 -0.29 -10.79
N THR A 165 34.48 1.04 -10.84
CA THR A 165 34.17 1.93 -9.71
C THR A 165 32.74 1.72 -9.21
N LEU A 166 31.75 1.76 -10.11
CA LEU A 166 30.35 1.55 -9.75
C LEU A 166 30.11 0.16 -9.15
N SER A 167 30.71 -0.89 -9.73
CA SER A 167 30.58 -2.24 -9.18
C SER A 167 31.14 -2.36 -7.77
N ASN A 168 32.30 -1.75 -7.50
CA ASN A 168 32.93 -1.77 -6.18
C ASN A 168 32.09 -1.01 -5.14
N GLU A 169 31.54 0.15 -5.51
CA GLU A 169 30.65 0.93 -4.64
C GLU A 169 29.37 0.16 -4.30
N MET A 170 28.73 -0.44 -5.29
CA MET A 170 27.50 -1.22 -5.11
C MET A 170 27.73 -2.47 -4.26
N ILE A 171 28.84 -3.19 -4.47
CA ILE A 171 29.22 -4.35 -3.66
C ILE A 171 29.54 -3.93 -2.23
N SER A 172 30.26 -2.83 -2.03
CA SER A 172 30.57 -2.33 -0.68
C SER A 172 29.30 -1.94 0.09
N LEU A 173 28.32 -1.34 -0.57
CA LEU A 173 27.02 -1.04 0.02
C LEU A 173 26.22 -2.30 0.33
N GLU A 174 26.21 -3.28 -0.57
CA GLU A 174 25.58 -4.59 -0.33
C GLU A 174 26.16 -5.25 0.92
N GLU A 175 27.47 -5.33 1.05
CA GLU A 175 28.15 -5.95 2.20
C GLU A 175 27.77 -5.25 3.51
N LYS A 176 27.68 -3.92 3.51
CA LYS A 176 27.22 -3.14 4.68
C LYS A 176 25.77 -3.43 5.01
N ILE A 177 24.88 -3.44 4.02
CA ILE A 177 23.46 -3.79 4.22
C ILE A 177 23.34 -5.18 4.83
N PHE A 178 24.05 -6.17 4.29
CA PHE A 178 24.02 -7.54 4.79
C PHE A 178 24.61 -7.68 6.19
N TRP A 179 25.65 -6.90 6.50
CA TRP A 179 26.20 -6.86 7.85
C TRP A 179 25.17 -6.30 8.85
N GLU A 180 24.59 -5.14 8.55
CA GLU A 180 23.60 -4.48 9.42
C GLU A 180 22.28 -5.24 9.53
N SER A 181 21.92 -6.05 8.53
CA SER A 181 20.72 -6.90 8.53
C SER A 181 20.83 -8.10 9.49
N LYS A 182 22.02 -8.36 10.07
CA LYS A 182 22.21 -9.39 11.11
C LYS A 182 21.88 -8.88 12.51
N CYS A 183 21.83 -7.56 12.69
CA CYS A 183 21.59 -6.94 13.98
C CYS A 183 20.08 -6.93 14.27
N ALA A 184 19.69 -7.52 15.41
CA ALA A 184 18.31 -7.54 15.87
C ALA A 184 17.73 -6.12 16.01
N LEU A 185 16.40 -5.99 15.98
CA LEU A 185 15.75 -4.73 16.32
C LEU A 185 15.97 -4.45 17.82
N GLU A 186 16.42 -3.24 18.12
CA GLU A 186 16.52 -2.77 19.50
C GLU A 186 15.17 -2.18 19.89
N GLY A 187 14.53 -2.76 20.91
CA GLY A 187 13.26 -2.25 21.41
C GLY A 187 13.39 -0.80 21.89
N SER A 188 12.34 -0.02 21.66
CA SER A 188 12.18 1.31 22.24
C SER A 188 11.27 1.23 23.46
N LYS A 189 11.50 2.07 24.48
CA LYS A 189 10.55 2.28 25.57
C LYS A 189 9.96 3.68 25.44
N LEU A 190 9.03 3.83 24.52
CA LEU A 190 8.38 5.11 24.25
C LEU A 190 7.24 5.34 25.23
N THR A 191 6.98 6.61 25.53
CA THR A 191 5.81 7.03 26.31
C THR A 191 4.93 7.93 25.48
N VAL A 192 3.63 7.66 25.44
CA VAL A 192 2.65 8.56 24.82
C VAL A 192 2.54 9.84 25.65
N THR A 193 2.89 10.97 25.06
CA THR A 193 2.83 12.30 25.68
C THR A 193 1.49 12.98 25.43
N SER A 194 0.86 12.69 24.29
CA SER A 194 -0.44 13.24 23.92
C SER A 194 -1.22 12.30 23.00
N LYS A 195 -2.55 12.31 23.14
CA LYS A 195 -3.49 11.59 22.28
C LYS A 195 -4.73 12.45 22.07
N VAL A 196 -4.95 12.91 20.84
CA VAL A 196 -6.00 13.89 20.51
C VAL A 196 -6.75 13.47 19.26
N GLU A 197 -8.07 13.34 19.38
CA GLU A 197 -8.96 13.16 18.22
C GLU A 197 -9.28 14.51 17.59
N VAL A 198 -9.26 14.57 16.26
CA VAL A 198 -9.57 15.82 15.52
C VAL A 198 -11.07 16.00 15.41
N ASP A 199 -11.59 17.01 16.10
CA ASP A 199 -12.99 17.45 16.13
C ASP A 199 -14.07 16.34 16.03
N PRO A 200 -14.17 15.46 17.05
CA PRO A 200 -15.18 14.39 17.07
C PRO A 200 -16.62 14.87 16.86
N LYS A 201 -16.95 16.07 17.37
CA LYS A 201 -18.30 16.64 17.28
C LYS A 201 -18.57 17.09 15.85
N GLY A 202 -17.66 17.86 15.25
CA GLY A 202 -17.79 18.28 13.86
C GLY A 202 -17.85 17.09 12.90
N TRP A 203 -17.14 16.00 13.19
CA TRP A 203 -17.24 14.76 12.41
C TRP A 203 -18.63 14.10 12.52
N MET A 204 -19.23 14.04 13.70
CA MET A 204 -20.60 13.53 13.86
C MET A 204 -21.65 14.45 13.20
N GLU A 205 -21.47 15.77 13.27
CA GLU A 205 -22.31 16.73 12.54
C GLU A 205 -22.16 16.59 11.01
N ALA A 206 -20.98 16.20 10.52
CA ALA A 206 -20.78 15.90 9.10
C ALA A 206 -21.58 14.68 8.63
N ILE A 207 -21.80 13.68 9.49
CA ILE A 207 -22.68 12.54 9.19
C ILE A 207 -24.11 13.03 8.94
N GLU A 208 -24.62 13.92 9.79
CA GLU A 208 -25.97 14.46 9.64
C GLU A 208 -26.13 15.22 8.32
N LYS A 209 -25.13 16.03 7.93
CA LYS A 209 -25.10 16.73 6.63
C LYS A 209 -25.11 15.75 5.46
N VAL A 210 -24.34 14.66 5.55
CA VAL A 210 -24.34 13.61 4.53
C VAL A 210 -25.73 12.98 4.40
N GLN A 211 -26.39 12.70 5.51
CA GLN A 211 -27.74 12.13 5.51
C GLN A 211 -28.78 13.09 4.93
N ASP A 212 -28.63 14.40 5.13
CA ASP A 212 -29.49 15.39 4.50
C ASP A 212 -29.37 15.38 2.97
N GLU A 213 -28.16 15.26 2.43
CA GLU A 213 -27.95 15.08 0.98
C GLU A 213 -28.50 13.73 0.46
N MET A 214 -28.43 12.67 1.26
CA MET A 214 -29.03 11.37 0.92
C MET A 214 -30.55 11.46 0.84
N LYS A 215 -31.20 12.22 1.73
CA LYS A 215 -32.67 12.45 1.69
C LYS A 215 -33.11 13.19 0.41
N LEU A 216 -32.23 13.98 -0.19
CA LEU A 216 -32.47 14.61 -1.48
C LEU A 216 -32.32 13.65 -2.67
N GLY A 217 -31.77 12.45 -2.44
CA GLY A 217 -31.54 11.42 -3.46
C GLY A 217 -30.27 11.62 -4.30
N ASN A 218 -29.41 12.57 -3.93
CA ASN A 218 -28.19 12.90 -4.67
C ASN A 218 -27.10 11.83 -4.50
N VAL A 219 -27.08 11.17 -3.34
CA VAL A 219 -26.06 10.20 -2.95
C VAL A 219 -26.70 9.05 -2.18
N GLN A 220 -26.20 7.83 -2.37
CA GLN A 220 -26.70 6.62 -1.71
C GLN A 220 -25.79 6.16 -0.57
N LYS A 221 -24.47 6.39 -0.71
CA LYS A 221 -23.45 6.06 0.29
C LYS A 221 -22.33 7.08 0.23
N VAL A 222 -21.81 7.50 1.38
CA VAL A 222 -20.56 8.26 1.49
C VAL A 222 -19.72 7.67 2.60
N VAL A 223 -18.42 7.56 2.41
CA VAL A 223 -17.54 7.07 3.46
C VAL A 223 -16.88 8.27 4.11
N LEU A 224 -17.08 8.46 5.42
CA LEU A 224 -16.43 9.54 6.17
C LEU A 224 -15.26 9.01 6.99
N ALA A 225 -14.22 9.83 7.10
CA ALA A 225 -12.95 9.54 7.74
C ALA A 225 -12.59 10.57 8.82
N ARG A 226 -11.79 10.14 9.78
CA ARG A 226 -11.30 10.97 10.88
C ARG A 226 -9.88 10.61 11.28
N GLU A 227 -9.23 11.57 11.93
CA GLU A 227 -7.83 11.50 12.34
C GLU A 227 -7.71 11.43 13.87
N LEU A 228 -6.80 10.57 14.33
CA LEU A 228 -6.35 10.50 15.71
C LEU A 228 -4.84 10.79 15.74
N LYS A 229 -4.45 11.86 16.44
CA LYS A 229 -3.06 12.28 16.61
C LYS A 229 -2.50 11.67 17.89
N VAL A 230 -1.33 11.05 17.79
CA VAL A 230 -0.56 10.50 18.90
C VAL A 230 0.82 11.14 18.88
N GLU A 231 1.26 11.66 20.03
CA GLU A 231 2.62 12.16 20.21
C GLU A 231 3.34 11.28 21.23
N MET A 232 4.61 11.01 20.97
CA MET A 232 5.51 10.26 21.85
C MET A 232 6.62 11.17 22.36
N ASP A 233 7.39 10.69 23.32
CA ASP A 233 8.52 11.42 23.91
C ASP A 233 9.81 11.36 23.08
N HIS A 234 9.87 10.44 22.10
CA HIS A 234 11.00 10.30 21.18
C HIS A 234 10.53 9.85 19.79
N HIS A 235 11.47 9.84 18.84
CA HIS A 235 11.23 9.41 17.47
C HIS A 235 10.71 7.97 17.38
N ILE A 236 9.68 7.78 16.55
CA ILE A 236 9.03 6.49 16.34
C ILE A 236 9.76 5.72 15.24
N ASP A 237 10.39 4.59 15.58
CA ASP A 237 11.04 3.74 14.58
C ASP A 237 10.02 2.90 13.80
N SER A 238 9.91 3.18 12.50
CA SER A 238 8.99 2.44 11.61
C SER A 238 9.28 0.94 11.53
N ALA A 239 10.52 0.48 11.77
CA ALA A 239 10.82 -0.95 11.80
C ALA A 239 10.17 -1.65 13.00
N LEU A 240 10.11 -1.01 14.17
CA LEU A 240 9.44 -1.55 15.35
C LEU A 240 7.92 -1.57 15.16
N VAL A 241 7.35 -0.53 14.56
CA VAL A 241 5.91 -0.51 14.26
C VAL A 241 5.55 -1.59 13.24
N LEU A 242 6.39 -1.78 12.21
CA LEU A 242 6.24 -2.88 11.25
C LEU A 242 6.32 -4.25 11.93
N GLU A 243 7.25 -4.47 12.85
CA GLU A 243 7.34 -5.72 13.63
C GLU A 243 6.03 -6.00 14.37
N ALA A 244 5.53 -5.00 15.11
CA ALA A 244 4.30 -5.10 15.86
C ALA A 244 3.07 -5.34 14.97
N LEU A 245 3.03 -4.75 13.77
CA LEU A 245 1.97 -5.00 12.79
C LEU A 245 2.04 -6.41 12.19
N ARG A 246 3.24 -6.90 11.82
CA ARG A 246 3.44 -8.27 11.30
C ARG A 246 2.95 -9.33 12.28
N ILE A 247 3.26 -9.15 13.58
CA ILE A 247 2.84 -10.07 14.64
C ILE A 247 1.35 -9.88 14.97
N GLY A 248 0.91 -8.62 15.03
CA GLY A 248 -0.41 -8.24 15.49
C GLY A 248 -1.53 -8.48 14.47
N GLN A 249 -1.22 -8.45 13.18
CA GLN A 249 -2.16 -8.48 12.04
C GLN A 249 -1.73 -9.49 10.96
N PRO A 250 -1.60 -10.80 11.29
CA PRO A 250 -1.05 -11.80 10.38
C PRO A 250 -1.87 -12.01 9.10
N ASP A 251 -3.18 -11.73 9.12
CA ASP A 251 -4.09 -11.90 7.97
C ASP A 251 -4.22 -10.64 7.10
N CYS A 252 -3.26 -9.72 7.16
CA CYS A 252 -3.31 -8.43 6.48
C CYS A 252 -2.05 -8.21 5.62
N TYR A 253 -2.21 -7.42 4.56
CA TYR A 253 -1.06 -6.79 3.92
C TYR A 253 -0.39 -5.88 4.93
N VAL A 254 0.92 -6.01 5.10
CA VAL A 254 1.72 -5.09 5.91
C VAL A 254 2.59 -4.28 4.98
N PHE A 255 2.49 -2.96 5.05
CA PHE A 255 3.25 -2.08 4.18
C PHE A 255 3.90 -0.93 4.95
N SER A 256 5.01 -0.43 4.41
CA SER A 256 5.64 0.83 4.81
C SER A 256 6.18 1.55 3.59
N PHE A 257 5.94 2.85 3.53
CA PHE A 257 6.55 3.78 2.60
C PHE A 257 7.24 4.89 3.40
N ASP A 258 8.54 4.71 3.65
CA ASP A 258 9.40 5.69 4.29
C ASP A 258 10.04 6.56 3.22
N TYR A 259 9.67 7.83 3.18
CA TYR A 259 10.02 8.75 2.12
C TYR A 259 10.31 10.13 2.68
N LYS A 260 11.53 10.63 2.42
CA LYS A 260 11.99 11.96 2.89
C LYS A 260 11.77 12.21 4.39
N GLY A 261 11.94 11.17 5.21
CA GLY A 261 11.82 11.25 6.67
C GLY A 261 10.39 11.20 7.22
N ALA A 262 9.38 11.06 6.37
CA ALA A 262 8.00 10.75 6.76
C ALA A 262 7.66 9.32 6.33
N CYS A 263 7.03 8.54 7.21
CA CYS A 263 6.79 7.13 6.98
C CYS A 263 5.30 6.79 7.05
N PHE A 264 4.70 6.46 5.91
CA PHE A 264 3.32 6.01 5.82
C PHE A 264 3.26 4.48 5.84
N LEU A 265 2.59 3.89 6.83
CA LEU A 265 2.61 2.44 7.06
C LEU A 265 1.30 1.94 7.63
N GLY A 266 1.01 0.66 7.47
CA GLY A 266 -0.24 0.08 7.96
C GLY A 266 -0.39 -1.41 7.73
N ALA A 267 -1.53 -1.93 8.18
CA ALA A 267 -1.90 -3.33 8.04
C ALA A 267 -3.33 -3.47 7.49
N THR A 268 -3.47 -3.54 6.17
CA THR A 268 -4.77 -3.54 5.49
C THR A 268 -5.22 -4.95 5.11
N PRO A 269 -6.51 -5.33 5.27
CA PRO A 269 -7.02 -6.60 4.77
C PRO A 269 -7.40 -6.56 3.29
N GLU A 270 -7.37 -5.38 2.65
CA GLU A 270 -8.07 -5.12 1.40
C GLU A 270 -7.10 -4.96 0.22
N ARG A 271 -7.17 -5.91 -0.71
CA ARG A 271 -6.56 -5.78 -2.04
C ARG A 271 -7.44 -4.92 -2.92
N LEU A 272 -6.85 -3.93 -3.59
CA LEU A 272 -7.53 -3.22 -4.69
C LEU A 272 -7.48 -4.08 -5.95
N ILE A 273 -6.28 -4.43 -6.42
CA ILE A 273 -6.08 -5.21 -7.63
C ILE A 273 -4.66 -5.79 -7.66
N ARG A 274 -4.52 -7.02 -8.17
CA ARG A 274 -3.25 -7.67 -8.48
C ARG A 274 -3.26 -8.13 -9.93
N LYS A 275 -2.15 -7.95 -10.63
CA LYS A 275 -1.91 -8.45 -11.99
C LYS A 275 -0.70 -9.38 -12.00
N GLU A 276 -0.89 -10.57 -12.55
CA GLU A 276 0.17 -11.53 -12.85
C GLU A 276 -0.06 -12.03 -14.29
N ASP A 277 0.78 -11.56 -15.19
CA ASP A 277 0.63 -11.63 -16.64
C ASP A 277 -0.72 -11.07 -17.10
N GLU A 278 -1.58 -11.90 -17.66
CA GLU A 278 -2.95 -11.54 -18.09
C GLU A 278 -4.00 -11.81 -17.00
N LYS A 279 -3.61 -12.32 -15.82
CA LYS A 279 -4.55 -12.64 -14.73
C LYS A 279 -4.68 -11.46 -13.78
N PHE A 280 -5.91 -10.99 -13.61
CA PHE A 280 -6.29 -10.04 -12.57
C PHE A 280 -6.98 -10.75 -11.40
N THR A 281 -6.63 -10.34 -10.18
CA THR A 281 -7.37 -10.73 -8.97
C THR A 281 -7.66 -9.51 -8.10
N SER A 282 -8.86 -9.44 -7.56
CA SER A 282 -9.33 -8.39 -6.66
C SER A 282 -10.26 -9.00 -5.61
N MET A 283 -10.89 -8.17 -4.80
CA MET A 283 -11.87 -8.58 -3.82
C MET A 283 -12.88 -7.46 -3.56
N CYS A 284 -14.12 -7.84 -3.31
CA CYS A 284 -15.11 -6.95 -2.71
C CYS A 284 -15.07 -7.17 -1.20
N LEU A 285 -14.79 -6.12 -0.43
CA LEU A 285 -14.74 -6.17 1.03
C LEU A 285 -15.52 -4.97 1.59
N ALA A 286 -16.75 -5.21 2.02
CA ALA A 286 -17.62 -4.18 2.60
C ALA A 286 -18.71 -4.86 3.41
N GLY A 287 -19.09 -4.23 4.52
CA GLY A 287 -19.97 -4.80 5.53
C GLY A 287 -19.19 -5.64 6.54
N SER A 288 -19.32 -5.29 7.83
CA SER A 288 -18.48 -5.84 8.88
C SER A 288 -19.26 -6.07 10.18
N THR A 289 -18.79 -7.02 10.98
CA THR A 289 -19.26 -7.21 12.36
C THR A 289 -18.09 -7.60 13.28
N GLY A 290 -18.28 -7.38 14.58
CA GLY A 290 -17.32 -7.78 15.61
C GLY A 290 -17.43 -9.26 15.97
N HIS A 291 -16.34 -9.80 16.51
CA HIS A 291 -16.39 -11.10 17.18
C HIS A 291 -17.31 -11.06 18.41
N GLY A 292 -17.97 -12.18 18.70
CA GLY A 292 -18.69 -12.36 19.95
C GLY A 292 -17.76 -12.69 21.11
N GLN A 293 -18.29 -12.72 22.33
CA GLN A 293 -17.55 -13.12 23.53
C GLN A 293 -17.30 -14.63 23.61
N SER A 294 -17.90 -15.40 22.70
CA SER A 294 -17.75 -16.86 22.56
C SER A 294 -17.76 -17.27 21.09
N ILE A 295 -17.28 -18.49 20.79
CA ILE A 295 -17.29 -19.04 19.42
C ILE A 295 -18.72 -19.10 18.86
N GLU A 296 -19.68 -19.46 19.70
CA GLU A 296 -21.10 -19.59 19.38
C GLU A 296 -21.75 -18.24 19.09
N GLU A 297 -21.32 -17.20 19.79
CA GLU A 297 -21.74 -15.83 19.51
C GLU A 297 -21.09 -15.29 18.24
N SER A 298 -19.79 -15.53 18.02
CA SER A 298 -19.13 -15.17 16.76
C SER A 298 -19.78 -15.85 15.55
N LYS A 299 -20.19 -17.12 15.66
CA LYS A 299 -20.96 -17.82 14.62
C LYS A 299 -22.34 -17.18 14.39
N ARG A 300 -23.02 -16.74 15.45
CA ARG A 300 -24.29 -16.02 15.34
C ARG A 300 -24.11 -14.68 14.65
N ASN A 301 -23.10 -13.89 15.04
CA ASN A 301 -22.78 -12.61 14.40
C ASN A 301 -22.43 -12.80 12.92
N SER A 302 -21.61 -13.82 12.61
CA SER A 302 -21.25 -14.19 11.23
C SER A 302 -22.47 -14.51 10.37
N ASN A 303 -23.38 -15.35 10.90
CA ASN A 303 -24.59 -15.72 10.18
C ASN A 303 -25.56 -14.55 10.04
N ALA A 304 -25.65 -13.69 11.05
CA ALA A 304 -26.45 -12.47 10.98
C ALA A 304 -25.92 -11.52 9.88
N LEU A 305 -24.60 -11.33 9.79
CA LEU A 305 -23.98 -10.49 8.77
C LEU A 305 -24.31 -10.96 7.33
N LEU A 306 -24.33 -12.27 7.09
CA LEU A 306 -24.69 -12.85 5.77
C LEU A 306 -26.14 -12.60 5.35
N HIS A 307 -27.02 -12.23 6.29
CA HIS A 307 -28.44 -11.99 6.04
C HIS A 307 -28.86 -10.55 6.37
N ASP A 308 -27.91 -9.68 6.71
CA ASP A 308 -28.19 -8.29 7.04
C ASP A 308 -28.36 -7.48 5.75
N GLU A 309 -29.59 -7.04 5.49
CA GLU A 309 -29.97 -6.36 4.24
C GLU A 309 -29.15 -5.07 4.02
N LYS A 310 -28.82 -4.33 5.08
CA LYS A 310 -27.99 -3.12 5.00
C LYS A 310 -26.59 -3.47 4.52
N ASN A 311 -25.91 -4.40 5.18
CA ASN A 311 -24.55 -4.80 4.83
C ASN A 311 -24.49 -5.44 3.43
N LEU A 312 -25.48 -6.25 3.05
CA LEU A 312 -25.57 -6.84 1.71
C LEU A 312 -25.76 -5.78 0.62
N ALA A 313 -26.61 -4.77 0.86
CA ALA A 313 -26.78 -3.66 -0.07
C ALA A 313 -25.49 -2.85 -0.22
N GLU A 314 -24.80 -2.56 0.89
CA GLU A 314 -23.50 -1.89 0.88
C GLU A 314 -22.45 -2.67 0.07
N HIS A 315 -22.39 -3.98 0.29
CA HIS A 315 -21.51 -4.88 -0.44
C HIS A 315 -21.83 -4.91 -1.94
N GLY A 316 -23.12 -4.89 -2.29
CA GLY A 316 -23.61 -4.87 -3.67
C GLY A 316 -23.08 -3.68 -4.49
N TYR A 317 -22.94 -2.49 -3.89
CA TYR A 317 -22.35 -1.34 -4.59
C TYR A 317 -20.90 -1.60 -5.02
N VAL A 318 -20.11 -2.22 -4.16
CA VAL A 318 -18.71 -2.57 -4.45
C VAL A 318 -18.64 -3.63 -5.55
N VAL A 319 -19.44 -4.70 -5.43
CA VAL A 319 -19.52 -5.77 -6.44
C VAL A 319 -19.90 -5.22 -7.81
N ASN A 320 -20.91 -4.35 -7.87
CA ASN A 320 -21.40 -3.79 -9.13
C ASN A 320 -20.36 -2.91 -9.82
N MET A 321 -19.66 -2.07 -9.05
CA MET A 321 -18.61 -1.21 -9.58
C MET A 321 -17.41 -2.02 -10.11
N ILE A 322 -16.89 -2.97 -9.31
CA ILE A 322 -15.76 -3.82 -9.73
C ILE A 322 -16.15 -4.68 -10.95
N ARG A 323 -17.37 -5.24 -10.96
CA ARG A 323 -17.89 -6.00 -12.11
C ARG A 323 -17.97 -5.14 -13.37
N SER A 324 -18.42 -3.90 -13.26
CA SER A 324 -18.51 -2.97 -14.40
C SER A 324 -17.12 -2.69 -14.98
N VAL A 325 -16.17 -2.28 -14.13
CA VAL A 325 -14.80 -1.95 -14.55
C VAL A 325 -14.12 -3.16 -15.20
N LEU A 326 -14.19 -4.33 -14.58
CA LEU A 326 -13.52 -5.51 -15.13
C LEU A 326 -14.15 -6.01 -16.42
N ASN A 327 -15.47 -5.91 -16.61
CA ASN A 327 -16.08 -6.28 -17.90
C ASN A 327 -15.72 -5.34 -19.04
N GLU A 328 -15.32 -4.10 -18.74
CA GLU A 328 -14.87 -3.13 -19.75
C GLU A 328 -13.43 -3.41 -20.22
N HIS A 329 -12.59 -3.95 -19.33
CA HIS A 329 -11.15 -4.11 -19.57
C HIS A 329 -10.65 -5.56 -19.70
N CYS A 330 -11.49 -6.55 -19.39
CA CYS A 330 -11.11 -7.97 -19.40
C CYS A 330 -12.00 -8.79 -20.34
N GLU A 331 -11.40 -9.82 -20.94
CA GLU A 331 -12.09 -10.79 -21.80
C GLU A 331 -12.98 -11.76 -21.01
N SER A 332 -12.60 -12.03 -19.75
CA SER A 332 -13.37 -12.91 -18.86
C SER A 332 -13.34 -12.38 -17.43
N VAL A 333 -14.48 -12.47 -16.75
CA VAL A 333 -14.67 -12.01 -15.38
C VAL A 333 -15.48 -13.05 -14.62
N ASN A 334 -14.95 -13.51 -13.49
CA ASN A 334 -15.59 -14.43 -12.56
C ASN A 334 -15.76 -13.76 -11.20
N ILE A 335 -17.00 -13.48 -10.84
CA ILE A 335 -17.39 -12.89 -9.55
C ILE A 335 -18.62 -13.65 -9.06
N PRO A 336 -18.52 -14.40 -7.93
CA PRO A 336 -19.66 -15.10 -7.34
C PRO A 336 -20.86 -14.19 -7.10
N GLU A 337 -22.07 -14.76 -7.20
CA GLU A 337 -23.31 -14.00 -6.99
C GLU A 337 -23.59 -13.68 -5.53
N SER A 338 -23.09 -14.50 -4.60
CA SER A 338 -23.31 -14.34 -3.16
C SER A 338 -21.97 -14.17 -2.43
N PRO A 339 -21.90 -13.27 -1.43
CA PRO A 339 -20.70 -13.08 -0.65
C PRO A 339 -20.46 -14.28 0.29
N GLY A 340 -19.19 -14.56 0.55
CA GLY A 340 -18.73 -15.34 1.69
C GLY A 340 -18.33 -14.45 2.86
N LEU A 341 -17.54 -15.02 3.79
CA LEU A 341 -17.00 -14.31 4.94
C LEU A 341 -15.47 -14.32 4.91
N LEU A 342 -14.86 -13.18 5.24
CA LEU A 342 -13.44 -13.06 5.54
C LEU A 342 -13.28 -12.67 7.02
N THR A 343 -12.68 -13.54 7.81
CA THR A 343 -12.41 -13.28 9.23
C THR A 343 -11.00 -12.75 9.41
N THR A 344 -10.86 -11.61 10.08
CA THR A 344 -9.59 -11.11 10.59
C THR A 344 -9.59 -11.19 12.12
N LYS A 345 -8.42 -10.97 12.74
CA LYS A 345 -8.28 -10.96 14.22
C LYS A 345 -9.35 -10.16 14.96
N ASN A 346 -9.74 -9.01 14.43
CA ASN A 346 -10.64 -8.07 15.12
C ASN A 346 -12.06 -8.05 14.56
N LEU A 347 -12.27 -8.41 13.29
CA LEU A 347 -13.54 -8.20 12.58
C LEU A 347 -13.83 -9.35 11.63
N ILE A 348 -15.11 -9.49 11.27
CA ILE A 348 -15.61 -10.41 10.25
C ILE A 348 -16.24 -9.56 9.15
N HIS A 349 -15.92 -9.83 7.89
CA HIS A 349 -16.34 -9.05 6.72
C HIS A 349 -17.14 -9.88 5.74
N LEU A 350 -18.10 -9.29 5.04
CA LEU A 350 -18.59 -9.88 3.79
C LEU A 350 -17.49 -9.77 2.73
N TYR A 351 -17.30 -10.86 1.99
CA TYR A 351 -16.18 -11.02 1.07
C TYR A 351 -16.64 -11.69 -0.21
N THR A 352 -16.34 -11.08 -1.36
CA THR A 352 -16.51 -11.71 -2.67
C THR A 352 -15.18 -11.71 -3.43
N PRO A 353 -14.60 -12.89 -3.74
CA PRO A 353 -13.38 -12.96 -4.55
C PRO A 353 -13.67 -12.54 -5.99
N VAL A 354 -12.69 -11.93 -6.63
CA VAL A 354 -12.79 -11.47 -8.01
C VAL A 354 -11.61 -12.00 -8.81
N GLU A 355 -11.88 -12.71 -9.89
CA GLU A 355 -10.88 -13.13 -10.86
C GLU A 355 -11.27 -12.65 -12.26
N ALA A 356 -10.29 -12.17 -13.02
CA ALA A 356 -10.51 -11.77 -14.40
C ALA A 356 -9.27 -12.05 -15.26
N LYS A 357 -9.45 -12.06 -16.58
CA LYS A 357 -8.36 -12.21 -17.55
C LYS A 357 -8.42 -11.10 -18.60
N GLY A 358 -7.32 -10.38 -18.80
CA GLY A 358 -7.21 -9.30 -19.80
C GLY A 358 -5.78 -8.76 -19.91
N ASP A 359 -5.56 -7.83 -20.84
CA ASP A 359 -4.25 -7.26 -21.19
C ASP A 359 -4.06 -5.79 -20.77
N ALA A 360 -5.07 -5.21 -20.10
CA ALA A 360 -5.01 -3.84 -19.62
C ALA A 360 -3.79 -3.57 -18.71
N SER A 361 -3.30 -2.33 -18.71
CA SER A 361 -2.26 -1.91 -17.77
C SER A 361 -2.78 -1.98 -16.33
N LEU A 362 -1.95 -2.46 -15.40
CA LEU A 362 -2.27 -2.46 -13.97
C LEU A 362 -2.65 -1.05 -13.48
N LEU A 363 -1.94 -0.01 -13.91
CA LEU A 363 -2.24 1.37 -13.50
C LEU A 363 -3.56 1.90 -14.10
N THR A 364 -4.02 1.38 -15.25
CA THR A 364 -5.37 1.68 -15.76
C THR A 364 -6.42 1.10 -14.81
N MET A 365 -6.25 -0.16 -14.40
CA MET A 365 -7.18 -0.79 -13.47
C MET A 365 -7.22 -0.06 -12.12
N VAL A 366 -6.07 0.39 -11.62
CA VAL A 366 -6.01 1.19 -10.38
C VAL A 366 -6.78 2.51 -10.52
N GLU A 367 -6.64 3.21 -11.65
CA GLU A 367 -7.35 4.47 -11.93
C GLU A 367 -8.87 4.30 -11.93
N GLU A 368 -9.36 3.28 -12.63
CA GLU A 368 -10.79 2.99 -12.75
C GLU A 368 -11.39 2.53 -11.42
N LEU A 369 -10.65 1.73 -10.65
CA LEU A 369 -11.10 1.18 -9.37
C LEU A 369 -11.00 2.19 -8.20
N HIS A 370 -10.13 3.19 -8.27
CA HIS A 370 -9.89 4.11 -7.15
C HIS A 370 -10.66 5.44 -7.27
N PRO A 371 -11.41 5.88 -6.25
CA PRO A 371 -11.79 5.14 -5.04
C PRO A 371 -12.97 4.21 -5.28
N THR A 372 -12.98 3.07 -4.57
CA THR A 372 -14.11 2.14 -4.59
C THR A 372 -15.30 2.72 -3.79
N PRO A 373 -16.52 2.18 -3.97
CA PRO A 373 -17.66 2.54 -3.11
C PRO A 373 -17.46 2.21 -1.61
N ALA A 374 -16.47 1.38 -1.26
CA ALA A 374 -16.09 1.12 0.13
C ALA A 374 -15.29 2.26 0.77
N LEU A 375 -14.81 3.23 -0.04
CA LEU A 375 -13.85 4.26 0.39
C LEU A 375 -14.28 5.69 0.05
N GLY A 376 -14.91 5.88 -1.11
CA GLY A 376 -15.47 7.17 -1.55
C GLY A 376 -16.98 7.23 -1.34
N GLY A 377 -17.70 6.21 -1.83
CA GLY A 377 -19.16 6.16 -1.78
C GLY A 377 -19.79 5.96 -3.15
N THR A 378 -21.11 6.14 -3.25
CA THR A 378 -21.85 5.96 -4.49
C THR A 378 -23.05 6.92 -4.58
N PRO A 379 -23.31 7.53 -5.75
CA PRO A 379 -22.45 7.58 -6.94
C PRO A 379 -21.13 8.33 -6.68
N ARG A 380 -20.07 7.96 -7.40
CA ARG A 380 -18.68 8.34 -7.08
C ARG A 380 -18.43 9.85 -7.08
N LEU A 381 -18.90 10.57 -8.11
CA LEU A 381 -18.60 12.00 -8.26
C LEU A 381 -19.24 12.84 -7.16
N GLU A 382 -20.50 12.56 -6.87
CA GLU A 382 -21.31 13.24 -5.86
C GLU A 382 -20.79 12.91 -4.46
N ALA A 383 -20.47 11.65 -4.18
CA ALA A 383 -19.88 11.24 -2.91
C ALA A 383 -18.53 11.91 -2.64
N MET A 384 -17.65 11.98 -3.66
CA MET A 384 -16.35 12.63 -3.54
C MET A 384 -16.46 14.15 -3.35
N LYS A 385 -17.39 14.80 -4.06
CA LYS A 385 -17.69 16.22 -3.82
C LYS A 385 -18.14 16.44 -2.37
N LEU A 386 -19.06 15.60 -1.89
CA LEU A 386 -19.57 15.74 -0.53
C LEU A 386 -18.48 15.50 0.52
N ILE A 387 -17.59 14.51 0.32
CA ILE A 387 -16.40 14.31 1.15
C ILE A 387 -15.57 15.60 1.24
N ARG A 388 -15.28 16.26 0.11
CA ARG A 388 -14.50 17.50 0.10
C ARG A 388 -15.16 18.61 0.91
N ASP A 389 -16.49 18.71 0.83
CA ASP A 389 -17.29 19.76 1.46
C ASP A 389 -17.44 19.56 2.99
N VAL A 390 -17.54 18.30 3.46
CA VAL A 390 -17.85 18.01 4.87
C VAL A 390 -16.66 17.51 5.69
N GLU A 391 -15.64 16.91 5.08
CA GLU A 391 -14.46 16.44 5.80
C GLU A 391 -13.43 17.55 6.03
N LEU A 392 -13.05 17.71 7.29
CA LEU A 392 -11.89 18.52 7.69
C LEU A 392 -10.55 17.86 7.34
N LEU A 393 -10.57 16.57 7.04
CA LEU A 393 -9.38 15.77 6.79
C LEU A 393 -8.92 15.92 5.34
N ASP A 394 -7.62 16.19 5.17
CA ASP A 394 -6.90 15.84 3.96
C ASP A 394 -6.40 14.40 4.13
N ARG A 395 -6.98 13.48 3.35
CA ARG A 395 -6.71 12.05 3.49
C ARG A 395 -5.31 11.67 3.00
N GLY A 396 -4.69 12.45 2.09
CA GLY A 396 -3.43 12.07 1.44
C GLY A 396 -3.44 10.61 0.98
N LEU A 397 -2.59 9.76 1.55
CA LEU A 397 -2.53 8.33 1.18
C LEU A 397 -3.57 7.44 1.87
N TYR A 398 -4.31 7.92 2.87
CA TYR A 398 -5.34 7.13 3.56
C TYR A 398 -6.52 6.79 2.64
N GLY A 399 -6.90 5.51 2.61
CA GLY A 399 -7.94 4.98 1.73
C GLY A 399 -7.56 4.99 0.24
N ALA A 400 -6.29 5.25 -0.09
CA ALA A 400 -5.80 5.35 -1.46
C ALA A 400 -4.99 4.09 -1.86
N PRO A 401 -4.67 3.91 -3.15
CA PRO A 401 -3.90 2.79 -3.63
C PRO A 401 -2.43 2.90 -3.18
N ILE A 402 -1.93 1.84 -2.54
CA ILE A 402 -0.52 1.67 -2.16
C ILE A 402 -0.07 0.29 -2.62
N GLY A 403 1.08 0.20 -3.26
CA GLY A 403 1.51 -1.05 -3.87
C GLY A 403 2.74 -0.92 -4.74
N TRP A 404 2.84 -1.82 -5.70
CA TRP A 404 4.01 -1.90 -6.58
C TRP A 404 3.67 -2.36 -7.98
N ILE A 405 4.58 -2.05 -8.91
CA ILE A 405 4.58 -2.52 -10.30
C ILE A 405 6.01 -2.78 -10.75
N ASP A 406 6.24 -3.93 -11.39
CA ASP A 406 7.56 -4.33 -11.90
C ASP A 406 7.77 -3.98 -13.39
N ASP A 407 8.91 -4.41 -13.93
CA ASP A 407 9.30 -4.18 -15.32
C ASP A 407 8.51 -5.01 -16.34
N GLU A 408 7.88 -6.11 -15.92
CA GLU A 408 6.98 -6.93 -16.74
C GLU A 408 5.53 -6.40 -16.73
N GLY A 409 5.27 -5.34 -15.97
CA GLY A 409 3.92 -4.79 -15.80
C GLY A 409 3.02 -5.65 -14.90
N ASN A 410 3.65 -6.48 -14.07
CA ASN A 410 3.00 -7.24 -12.99
C ASN A 410 3.08 -6.42 -11.70
N GLY A 411 2.17 -6.70 -10.77
CA GLY A 411 2.13 -5.93 -9.53
C GLY A 411 0.87 -6.10 -8.73
N GLU A 412 0.83 -5.40 -7.60
CA GLU A 412 -0.25 -5.50 -6.65
C GLU A 412 -0.43 -4.18 -5.90
N PHE A 413 -1.68 -3.72 -5.83
CA PHE A 413 -2.09 -2.56 -5.06
C PHE A 413 -3.12 -2.98 -4.02
N ALA A 414 -2.86 -2.59 -2.78
CA ALA A 414 -3.80 -2.64 -1.68
C ALA A 414 -4.46 -1.27 -1.48
N VAL A 415 -5.55 -1.26 -0.70
CA VAL A 415 -6.13 -0.02 -0.21
C VAL A 415 -5.51 0.31 1.14
N ALA A 416 -4.96 1.50 1.30
CA ALA A 416 -4.29 1.91 2.52
C ALA A 416 -5.28 2.21 3.67
N LEU A 417 -5.71 1.16 4.36
CA LEU A 417 -6.54 1.19 5.56
C LEU A 417 -5.73 0.76 6.78
N ARG A 418 -6.27 1.02 7.99
CA ARG A 418 -5.65 0.64 9.28
C ARG A 418 -4.18 1.05 9.31
N CYS A 419 -3.94 2.31 8.97
CA CYS A 419 -2.63 2.87 8.69
C CYS A 419 -2.43 4.18 9.44
N GLY A 420 -1.19 4.65 9.45
CA GLY A 420 -0.84 5.95 9.98
C GLY A 420 0.39 6.53 9.28
N LEU A 421 0.54 7.84 9.46
CA LEU A 421 1.72 8.60 9.02
C LEU A 421 2.57 8.91 10.25
N LEU A 422 3.80 8.40 10.25
CA LEU A 422 4.81 8.74 11.25
C LEU A 422 5.67 9.90 10.75
N ASN A 423 5.88 10.90 11.61
CA ASN A 423 6.77 12.02 11.35
C ASN A 423 7.45 12.45 12.65
N GLY A 424 8.73 12.07 12.80
CA GLY A 424 9.47 12.30 14.04
C GLY A 424 8.84 11.55 15.22
N GLU A 425 8.34 12.29 16.19
CA GLU A 425 7.73 11.81 17.44
C GLU A 425 6.20 11.73 17.34
N LYS A 426 5.63 12.06 16.16
CA LYS A 426 4.19 12.16 15.93
C LYS A 426 3.70 11.05 15.03
N ALA A 427 2.51 10.53 15.32
CA ALA A 427 1.76 9.62 14.48
C ALA A 427 0.34 10.16 14.25
N SER A 428 -0.03 10.31 12.98
CA SER A 428 -1.41 10.56 12.56
C SER A 428 -2.04 9.24 12.12
N LEU A 429 -3.06 8.78 12.84
CA LEU A 429 -3.78 7.55 12.56
C LEU A 429 -5.12 7.87 11.89
N PHE A 430 -5.56 7.01 10.97
CA PHE A 430 -6.77 7.27 10.17
C PHE A 430 -7.76 6.11 10.26
N ALA A 431 -9.05 6.45 10.33
CA ALA A 431 -10.15 5.49 10.30
C ALA A 431 -11.38 6.12 9.65
N GLY A 432 -12.27 5.29 9.12
CA GLY A 432 -13.49 5.73 8.47
C GLY A 432 -14.54 4.63 8.35
N CYS A 433 -15.76 5.02 8.03
CA CYS A 433 -16.94 4.15 7.95
C CYS A 433 -17.89 4.61 6.85
N GLY A 434 -18.69 3.67 6.33
CA GLY A 434 -19.69 3.95 5.33
C GLY A 434 -20.96 4.50 5.97
N ILE A 435 -21.30 5.73 5.62
CA ILE A 435 -22.53 6.40 6.03
C ILE A 435 -23.63 6.03 5.04
N VAL A 436 -24.78 5.64 5.59
CA VAL A 436 -26.05 5.46 4.88
C VAL A 436 -27.16 6.26 5.57
N ILE A 437 -28.34 6.31 4.96
CA ILE A 437 -29.45 7.14 5.43
C ILE A 437 -29.88 6.83 6.88
N ASP A 438 -29.74 5.58 7.32
CA ASP A 438 -30.10 5.12 8.67
C ASP A 438 -28.90 5.01 9.63
N SER A 439 -27.72 5.52 9.25
CA SER A 439 -26.55 5.57 10.14
C SER A 439 -26.83 6.40 11.39
N VAL A 440 -26.28 5.98 12.53
CA VAL A 440 -26.41 6.70 13.80
C VAL A 440 -25.03 7.27 14.15
N PRO A 441 -24.82 8.60 14.18
CA PRO A 441 -23.49 9.20 14.30
C PRO A 441 -22.62 8.64 15.44
N GLN A 442 -23.25 8.39 16.59
CA GLN A 442 -22.58 7.82 17.76
C GLN A 442 -22.09 6.37 17.52
N LEU A 443 -22.88 5.54 16.83
CA LEU A 443 -22.49 4.17 16.51
C LEU A 443 -21.36 4.15 15.47
N GLU A 444 -21.41 5.03 14.47
CA GLU A 444 -20.36 5.17 13.46
C GLU A 444 -19.03 5.68 14.07
N TYR A 445 -19.12 6.56 15.07
CA TYR A 445 -17.98 6.99 15.87
C TYR A 445 -17.37 5.82 16.65
N GLU A 446 -18.19 4.97 17.26
CA GLU A 446 -17.74 3.77 17.97
C GLU A 446 -17.09 2.75 17.03
N GLU A 447 -17.68 2.52 15.86
CA GLU A 447 -17.13 1.62 14.83
C GLU A 447 -15.73 2.09 14.38
N THR A 448 -15.59 3.37 14.04
CA THR A 448 -14.30 3.92 13.62
C THR A 448 -13.27 3.91 14.74
N SER A 449 -13.69 3.96 16.01
CA SER A 449 -12.79 3.81 17.16
C SER A 449 -12.14 2.42 17.19
N LEU A 450 -12.88 1.37 16.81
CA LEU A 450 -12.34 0.01 16.69
C LEU A 450 -11.34 -0.10 15.52
N LYS A 451 -11.54 0.66 14.45
CA LYS A 451 -10.66 0.66 13.27
C LYS A 451 -9.29 1.29 13.53
N PHE A 452 -9.13 2.11 14.57
CA PHE A 452 -7.81 2.59 15.03
C PHE A 452 -6.98 1.53 15.77
N ARG A 453 -7.61 0.45 16.28
CA ARG A 453 -6.96 -0.53 17.17
C ARG A 453 -5.73 -1.23 16.57
N PRO A 454 -5.66 -1.59 15.28
CA PRO A 454 -4.46 -2.19 14.70
C PRO A 454 -3.22 -1.30 14.88
N MET A 455 -3.35 -0.01 14.56
CA MET A 455 -2.24 0.94 14.68
C MET A 455 -1.96 1.34 16.14
N LEU A 456 -3.00 1.58 16.94
CA LEU A 456 -2.82 1.87 18.36
C LEU A 456 -2.13 0.71 19.09
N GLY A 457 -2.55 -0.53 18.83
CA GLY A 457 -1.92 -1.71 19.39
C GLY A 457 -0.46 -1.83 18.98
N ALA A 458 -0.13 -1.55 17.71
CA ALA A 458 1.26 -1.53 17.25
C ALA A 458 2.11 -0.49 18.00
N LEU A 459 1.59 0.73 18.17
CA LEU A 459 2.27 1.79 18.93
C LEU A 459 2.38 1.47 20.43
N GLU A 460 1.39 0.78 21.01
CA GLU A 460 1.40 0.34 22.42
C GLU A 460 2.45 -0.75 22.69
N GLU A 461 2.77 -1.60 21.71
CA GLU A 461 3.87 -2.58 21.85
C GLU A 461 5.25 -1.90 22.01
N LEU A 462 5.45 -0.72 21.42
CA LEU A 462 6.68 0.08 21.56
C LEU A 462 6.84 0.73 22.95
N MET A 463 5.87 0.53 23.85
CA MET A 463 5.89 1.03 25.23
C MET A 463 6.33 -0.03 26.25
N LYS A 464 6.42 -1.30 25.82
CA LYS A 464 6.77 -2.44 26.68
C LYS A 464 8.28 -2.67 26.68
#